data_AF-A0AAW9B8Q2-F1
#
_entry.id   AF-A0AAW9B8Q2-F1
#
_cell.length_a   1.000
_cell.length_b   1.000
_cell.length_c   1.000
_cell.angle_alpha   90.00
_cell.angle_beta   90.00
_cell.angle_gamma   90.00
#
_symmetry.space_group_name_H-M   'P 1'
#
loop_
_entity.id
_entity.type
_entity.pdbx_description
1 polymer ?
#
loop_
_entity_poly.entity_id
_entity_poly.type
_entity_poly.pdbx_seq_one_letter_code
_entity_poly.pdbx_strand_id
1 'polypeptide(L)'
;MSTQTVPQNAIVNAVKGEVLVLDLTGKIRVVSAGDALNTGDVIVTENNASLDVLINNELYLVDQNCVACLPEPSSEQPETLVQTPVDGQIAFDPTAIDSANFDANDVAAIQQAILEGADPTAILEATAAGGDASGSANAGYVTVEYNNP
;
A
#
# COMPACT_ATOMS: atom_id res chain seq x y z
N MET A 1 2.70 -30.01 -24.56
CA MET A 1 3.92 -29.29 -24.15
C MET A 1 3.52 -28.38 -23.01
N SER A 2 4.10 -28.55 -21.83
CA SER A 2 3.82 -27.71 -20.67
C SER A 2 4.75 -26.51 -20.75
N THR A 3 4.25 -25.35 -21.17
CA THR A 3 5.02 -24.10 -21.11
C THR A 3 5.09 -23.70 -19.65
N GLN A 4 6.23 -23.98 -19.02
CA GLN A 4 6.54 -23.46 -17.70
C GLN A 4 6.94 -22.00 -17.90
N THR A 5 6.04 -21.09 -17.55
CA THR A 5 6.35 -19.66 -17.45
C THR A 5 7.29 -19.48 -16.27
N VAL A 6 8.50 -18.99 -16.53
CA VAL A 6 9.40 -18.52 -15.47
C VAL A 6 8.81 -17.19 -15.01
N PRO A 7 8.40 -17.04 -13.74
CA PRO A 7 7.99 -15.73 -13.24
C PRO A 7 9.20 -14.80 -13.33
N GLN A 8 9.04 -13.71 -14.08
CA GLN A 8 10.09 -12.73 -14.27
C GLN A 8 9.92 -11.68 -13.17
N ASN A 9 10.76 -11.75 -12.15
CA ASN A 9 10.59 -10.92 -10.98
C ASN A 9 11.01 -9.47 -11.27
N ALA A 10 10.10 -8.53 -11.07
CA ALA A 10 10.46 -7.12 -10.93
C ALA A 10 11.18 -6.94 -9.58
N ILE A 11 12.33 -6.26 -9.60
CA ILE A 11 13.14 -6.02 -8.40
C ILE A 11 13.30 -4.54 -8.18
N VAL A 12 13.16 -4.10 -6.94
CA VAL A 12 13.41 -2.71 -6.57
C VAL A 12 14.91 -2.44 -6.62
N ASN A 13 15.33 -1.53 -7.49
CA ASN A 13 16.72 -1.15 -7.64
C ASN A 13 17.14 -0.07 -6.62
N ALA A 14 16.30 0.94 -6.42
CA ALA A 14 16.55 2.02 -5.48
C ALA A 14 15.23 2.66 -5.01
N VAL A 15 15.25 3.21 -3.81
CA VAL A 15 14.13 3.91 -3.18
C VAL A 15 14.62 5.27 -2.66
N LYS A 16 13.83 6.31 -2.88
CA LYS A 16 14.00 7.62 -2.25
C LYS A 16 12.68 7.96 -1.54
N GLY A 17 12.74 8.43 -0.29
CA GLY A 17 11.54 8.69 0.51
C GLY A 17 10.81 7.39 0.87
N GLU A 18 9.53 7.49 1.20
CA GLU A 18 8.72 6.32 1.52
C GLU A 18 7.90 5.84 0.31
N VAL A 19 7.93 4.53 0.07
CA VAL A 19 7.19 3.91 -1.02
C VAL A 19 6.50 2.67 -0.47
N LEU A 20 5.24 2.52 -0.83
CA LEU A 20 4.41 1.46 -0.32
C LEU A 20 4.01 0.53 -1.43
N VAL A 21 3.90 -0.75 -1.11
CA VAL A 21 3.31 -1.74 -1.99
C VAL A 21 2.14 -2.41 -1.31
N LEU A 22 1.01 -2.40 -1.99
CA LEU A 22 -0.16 -3.20 -1.72
C LEU A 22 -0.08 -4.47 -2.57
N ASP A 23 -0.02 -5.62 -1.92
CA ASP A 23 -0.05 -6.91 -2.61
C ASP A 23 -1.48 -7.37 -2.92
N LEU A 24 -1.61 -8.45 -3.69
CA LEU A 24 -2.90 -9.06 -4.06
C LEU A 24 -3.70 -9.61 -2.88
N THR A 25 -3.09 -9.79 -1.71
CA THR A 25 -3.79 -10.21 -0.48
C THR A 25 -4.38 -9.03 0.29
N GLY A 26 -4.09 -7.80 -0.17
CA GLY A 26 -4.48 -6.57 0.50
C GLY A 26 -3.49 -6.15 1.59
N LYS A 27 -2.34 -6.83 1.70
CA LYS A 27 -1.33 -6.47 2.70
C LYS A 27 -0.43 -5.37 2.14
N ILE A 28 -0.18 -4.40 3.00
CA ILE A 28 0.67 -3.25 2.72
C ILE A 28 2.05 -3.48 3.36
N ARG A 29 3.10 -3.02 2.68
CA ARG A 29 4.46 -2.93 3.23
C ARG A 29 5.19 -1.69 2.72
N VAL A 30 6.09 -1.16 3.54
CA VAL A 30 7.12 -0.21 3.09
C VAL A 30 8.17 -0.97 2.27
N VAL A 31 8.55 -0.41 1.14
CA VAL A 31 9.47 -1.02 0.17
C VAL A 31 10.91 -0.59 0.42
N SER A 32 11.84 -1.54 0.27
CA SER A 32 13.28 -1.29 0.31
C SER A 32 13.98 -1.76 -0.96
N ALA A 33 15.18 -1.25 -1.21
CA ALA A 33 16.01 -1.70 -2.32
C ALA A 33 16.33 -3.21 -2.18
N GLY A 34 16.18 -3.95 -3.28
CA GLY A 34 16.31 -5.40 -3.33
C GLY A 34 15.00 -6.17 -3.15
N ASP A 35 13.90 -5.50 -2.78
CA ASP A 35 12.60 -6.16 -2.65
C ASP A 35 12.08 -6.67 -4.00
N ALA A 36 11.44 -7.83 -3.96
CA ALA A 36 10.72 -8.37 -5.10
C ALA A 36 9.31 -7.78 -5.17
N LEU A 37 8.90 -7.41 -6.37
CA LEU A 37 7.54 -7.00 -6.71
C LEU A 37 6.89 -8.12 -7.52
N ASN A 38 5.67 -8.45 -7.15
CA ASN A 38 4.90 -9.45 -7.86
C ASN A 38 3.98 -8.77 -8.87
N THR A 39 3.63 -9.51 -9.90
CA THR A 39 2.56 -9.11 -10.80
C THR A 39 1.27 -8.88 -10.02
N GLY A 40 0.58 -7.78 -10.33
CA GLY A 40 -0.61 -7.33 -9.61
C GLY A 40 -0.31 -6.46 -8.37
N ASP A 41 0.96 -6.33 -7.94
CA ASP A 41 1.32 -5.39 -6.89
C ASP A 41 1.00 -3.95 -7.33
N VAL A 42 0.46 -3.17 -6.40
CA VAL A 42 0.19 -1.74 -6.56
C VAL A 42 1.19 -0.97 -5.72
N ILE A 43 1.99 -0.14 -6.38
CA ILE A 43 3.00 0.72 -5.79
C ILE A 43 2.39 2.11 -5.61
N VAL A 44 2.61 2.72 -4.45
CA VAL A 44 2.19 4.09 -4.16
C VAL A 44 3.40 4.88 -3.66
N THR A 45 3.68 6.03 -4.28
CA THR A 45 4.74 6.95 -3.86
C THR A 45 4.12 8.20 -3.23
N GLU A 46 4.64 8.62 -2.08
CA GLU A 46 4.26 9.90 -1.48
C GLU A 46 4.89 11.09 -2.20
N ASN A 47 4.58 12.29 -1.75
CA ASN A 47 5.27 13.49 -2.17
C ASN A 47 6.77 13.43 -1.81
N ASN A 48 7.65 13.79 -2.74
CA ASN A 48 9.12 13.70 -2.62
C ASN A 48 9.72 12.28 -2.59
N ALA A 49 8.92 11.23 -2.79
CA ALA A 49 9.40 9.86 -2.91
C ALA A 49 9.54 9.41 -4.37
N SER A 50 10.41 8.44 -4.66
CA SER A 50 10.53 7.84 -5.98
C SER A 50 11.07 6.43 -5.89
N LEU A 51 10.72 5.58 -6.86
CA LEU A 51 11.10 4.17 -6.91
C LEU A 51 11.72 3.84 -8.27
N ASP A 52 12.92 3.25 -8.25
CA ASP A 52 13.49 2.62 -9.44
C ASP A 52 13.18 1.12 -9.41
N VAL A 53 12.53 0.63 -10.45
CA VAL A 53 12.17 -0.79 -10.59
C VAL A 53 12.90 -1.38 -11.79
N LEU A 54 13.61 -2.49 -11.58
CA LEU A 54 14.26 -3.25 -12.62
C LEU A 54 13.32 -4.36 -13.11
N ILE A 55 12.91 -4.28 -14.37
CA ILE A 55 12.06 -5.27 -15.06
C ILE A 55 12.77 -5.63 -16.36
N ASN A 56 12.98 -6.91 -16.65
CA ASN A 56 13.62 -7.35 -17.91
C ASN A 56 14.97 -6.66 -18.22
N ASN A 57 15.79 -6.42 -17.19
CA ASN A 57 17.05 -5.65 -17.27
C ASN A 57 16.90 -4.19 -17.72
N GLU A 58 15.68 -3.67 -17.77
CA GLU A 58 15.35 -2.28 -18.02
C GLU A 58 14.90 -1.60 -16.72
N LEU A 59 15.33 -0.36 -16.53
CA LEU A 59 15.05 0.42 -15.33
C LEU A 59 13.87 1.36 -15.58
N TYR A 60 12.86 1.27 -14.74
CA TYR A 60 11.66 2.10 -14.78
C TYR A 60 11.61 2.97 -13.53
N LEU A 61 11.41 4.28 -13.73
CA LEU A 61 11.21 5.24 -12.65
C LEU A 61 9.72 5.39 -12.36
N VAL A 62 9.31 5.16 -11.12
CA VAL A 62 8.03 5.62 -10.57
C VAL A 62 8.29 6.94 -9.85
N ASP A 63 7.75 8.02 -10.39
CA ASP A 63 7.92 9.37 -9.83
C ASP A 63 7.09 9.55 -8.55
N GLN A 64 7.30 10.67 -7.87
CA GLN A 64 6.53 11.05 -6.68
C GLN A 64 5.04 11.20 -6.95
N ASN A 65 4.24 11.06 -5.88
CA ASN A 65 2.81 11.34 -5.91
C ASN A 65 2.07 10.55 -7.01
N CYS A 66 2.39 9.26 -7.12
CA CYS A 66 2.00 8.41 -8.24
C CYS A 66 1.53 7.04 -7.73
N VAL A 67 0.57 6.45 -8.45
CA VAL A 67 0.18 5.06 -8.28
C VAL A 67 0.65 4.30 -9.51
N ALA A 68 1.40 3.21 -9.29
CA ALA A 68 1.88 2.35 -10.35
C ALA A 68 1.44 0.90 -10.13
N CYS A 69 1.03 0.23 -11.20
CA CYS A 69 0.63 -1.17 -11.18
C CYS A 69 1.58 -1.98 -12.06
N LEU A 70 1.88 -3.20 -11.60
CA LEU A 70 2.61 -4.19 -12.39
C LEU A 70 1.60 -5.13 -13.08
N PRO A 71 1.17 -4.87 -14.33
CA PRO A 71 0.13 -5.67 -14.97
C PRO A 71 0.61 -7.08 -15.30
N GLU A 72 -0.33 -8.02 -15.40
CA GLU A 72 -0.04 -9.33 -15.97
C GLU A 72 0.40 -9.22 -17.44
N PRO A 73 1.40 -10.01 -17.88
CA PRO A 73 1.73 -10.13 -19.28
C PRO A 73 0.48 -10.55 -20.06
N SER A 74 0.14 -9.80 -21.10
CA SER A 74 -0.88 -10.22 -22.05
C SER A 74 -0.27 -10.34 -23.44
N SER A 75 -0.95 -11.08 -24.33
CA SER A 75 -0.51 -11.18 -25.73
C SER A 75 -0.55 -9.83 -26.46
N GLU A 76 -1.25 -8.83 -25.89
CA GLU A 76 -1.47 -7.52 -26.49
C GLU A 76 -0.57 -6.43 -25.87
N GLN A 77 -0.12 -6.62 -24.63
CA GLN A 77 0.77 -5.67 -23.94
C GLN A 77 1.89 -6.40 -23.19
N PRO A 78 3.17 -6.02 -23.42
CA PRO A 78 4.28 -6.53 -22.64
C PRO A 78 4.17 -6.09 -21.17
N GLU A 79 4.85 -6.80 -20.27
CA GLU A 79 4.96 -6.43 -18.85
C GLU A 79 5.69 -5.09 -18.71
N THR A 80 4.93 -4.01 -18.66
CA THR A 80 5.43 -2.66 -18.43
C THR A 80 4.69 -2.03 -17.27
N LEU A 81 5.41 -1.28 -16.43
CA LEU A 81 4.80 -0.47 -15.38
C LEU A 81 3.76 0.48 -15.95
N VAL A 82 2.54 0.38 -15.45
CA VAL A 82 1.47 1.34 -15.75
C VAL A 82 1.41 2.32 -14.59
N GLN A 83 1.55 3.60 -14.88
CA GLN A 83 1.62 4.66 -13.88
C GLN A 83 0.49 5.65 -14.07
N THR A 84 -0.01 6.21 -12.98
CA THR A 84 -1.01 7.28 -12.99
C THR A 84 -0.66 8.28 -11.89
N PRO A 85 -0.39 9.55 -12.24
CA PRO A 85 -0.15 10.59 -11.24
C PRO A 85 -1.43 10.87 -10.45
N VAL A 86 -1.27 11.30 -9.21
CA VAL A 86 -2.38 11.73 -8.35
C VAL A 86 -2.35 13.25 -8.26
N ASP A 87 -3.50 13.91 -8.41
CA ASP A 87 -3.60 15.38 -8.37
C ASP A 87 -3.51 15.96 -6.94
N GLY A 88 -3.93 15.18 -5.93
CA GLY A 88 -3.80 15.53 -4.51
C GLY A 88 -2.42 15.21 -3.95
N GLN A 89 -2.10 15.62 -2.72
CA GLN A 89 -0.84 15.29 -2.06
C GLN A 89 -0.97 13.99 -1.28
N ILE A 90 -0.17 12.98 -1.65
CA ILE A 90 -0.05 11.74 -0.92
C ILE A 90 0.95 11.91 0.23
N ALA A 91 0.55 11.52 1.43
CA ALA A 91 1.39 11.43 2.62
C ALA A 91 1.17 10.09 3.34
N PHE A 92 2.24 9.54 3.90
CA PHE A 92 2.20 8.28 4.65
C PHE A 92 2.50 8.49 6.14
N ASP A 93 1.87 7.68 6.99
CA ASP A 93 2.27 7.49 8.39
C ASP A 93 2.55 6.01 8.65
N PRO A 94 3.78 5.52 8.45
CA PRO A 94 4.10 4.10 8.57
C PRO A 94 3.89 3.54 9.99
N THR A 95 3.79 4.39 11.02
CA THR A 95 3.48 3.94 12.37
C THR A 95 2.04 3.48 12.51
N ALA A 96 1.16 3.94 11.63
CA ALA A 96 -0.25 3.56 11.59
C ALA A 96 -0.53 2.24 10.83
N ILE A 97 0.48 1.62 10.19
CA ILE A 97 0.31 0.33 9.48
C ILE A 97 -0.08 -0.76 10.48
N ASP A 98 0.64 -0.86 11.59
CA ASP A 98 0.45 -1.93 12.57
C ASP A 98 -0.80 -1.69 13.43
N SER A 99 -1.17 -0.43 13.68
CA SER A 99 -2.41 -0.09 14.40
C SER A 99 -3.68 -0.34 13.57
N ALA A 100 -3.55 -0.54 12.25
CA ALA A 100 -4.66 -0.93 11.38
C ALA A 100 -5.00 -2.43 11.49
N ASN A 101 -4.12 -3.26 12.06
CA ASN A 101 -4.36 -4.70 12.16
C ASN A 101 -5.28 -5.02 13.32
N PHE A 102 -6.38 -5.72 13.02
CA PHE A 102 -7.28 -6.30 14.01
C PHE A 102 -6.94 -7.78 14.21
N ASP A 103 -6.52 -8.16 15.41
CA ASP A 103 -5.98 -9.49 15.71
C ASP A 103 -6.74 -10.24 16.82
N ALA A 104 -6.21 -11.42 17.19
CA ALA A 104 -6.82 -12.27 18.22
C ALA A 104 -6.75 -11.68 19.64
N ASN A 105 -5.76 -10.83 19.92
CA ASN A 105 -5.64 -10.12 21.19
C ASN A 105 -6.73 -9.05 21.29
N ASP A 106 -7.03 -8.36 20.19
CA ASP A 106 -8.14 -7.40 20.15
C ASP A 106 -9.47 -8.10 20.44
N VAL A 107 -9.70 -9.26 19.83
CA VAL A 107 -10.89 -10.08 20.10
C VAL A 107 -10.94 -10.51 21.57
N ALA A 108 -9.82 -10.93 22.16
CA ALA A 108 -9.76 -11.31 23.57
C ALA A 108 -10.03 -10.11 24.50
N ALA A 109 -9.50 -8.93 24.18
CA ALA A 109 -9.73 -7.70 24.95
C ALA A 109 -11.21 -7.28 24.88
N ILE A 110 -11.83 -7.34 23.70
CA ILE A 110 -13.28 -7.09 23.53
C ILE A 110 -14.11 -8.08 24.35
N GLN A 111 -13.78 -9.37 24.28
CA GLN A 111 -14.50 -10.41 25.03
C GLN A 111 -14.36 -10.20 26.54
N GLN A 112 -13.19 -9.78 27.01
CA GLN A 112 -12.97 -9.45 28.41
C GLN A 112 -13.80 -8.24 28.86
N ALA A 113 -13.87 -7.18 28.04
CA ALA A 113 -14.73 -6.03 28.33
C ALA A 113 -16.21 -6.42 28.44
N ILE A 114 -16.68 -7.26 27.52
CA ILE A 114 -18.05 -7.79 27.56
C ILE A 114 -18.31 -8.56 28.86
N LEU A 115 -17.36 -9.39 29.31
CA LEU A 115 -17.49 -10.16 30.55
C LEU A 115 -17.47 -9.28 31.81
N GLU A 116 -16.68 -8.21 31.79
CA GLU A 116 -16.56 -7.25 32.90
C GLU A 116 -17.71 -6.22 32.91
N GLY A 117 -18.55 -6.21 31.87
CA GLY A 117 -19.60 -5.21 31.70
C GLY A 117 -19.06 -3.82 31.37
N ALA A 118 -17.79 -3.74 30.95
CA ALA A 118 -17.19 -2.52 30.41
C ALA A 118 -17.67 -2.30 28.98
N ASP A 119 -17.70 -1.04 28.55
CA ASP A 119 -18.06 -0.68 27.17
C ASP A 119 -16.96 -1.13 26.19
N PRO A 120 -17.21 -2.13 25.31
CA PRO A 120 -16.18 -2.62 24.40
C PRO A 120 -15.77 -1.59 23.34
N THR A 121 -16.59 -0.56 23.12
CA THR A 121 -16.28 0.54 22.20
C THR A 121 -15.18 1.46 22.72
N ALA A 122 -14.83 1.38 24.00
CA ALA A 122 -13.72 2.12 24.59
C ALA A 122 -12.34 1.44 24.40
N ILE A 123 -12.32 0.17 24.01
CA ILE A 123 -11.08 -0.59 23.77
C ILE A 123 -10.61 -0.44 22.33
N LEU A 124 -11.55 -0.39 21.40
CA LEU A 124 -11.25 -0.13 20.00
C LEU A 124 -11.22 1.37 19.80
N GLU A 125 -10.17 1.89 19.15
CA GLU A 125 -10.29 3.20 18.53
C GLU A 125 -11.53 3.17 17.63
N ALA A 126 -12.36 4.21 17.73
CA ALA A 126 -13.55 4.31 16.90
C ALA A 126 -13.09 4.09 15.45
N THR A 127 -13.66 3.09 14.77
CA THR A 127 -13.46 2.96 13.32
C THR A 127 -13.89 4.30 12.74
N ALA A 128 -12.92 5.14 12.39
CA ALA A 128 -13.14 6.51 11.95
C ALA A 128 -13.70 6.47 10.53
N ALA A 129 -14.92 5.98 10.42
CA ALA A 129 -15.74 6.09 9.24
C ALA A 129 -16.18 7.56 9.12
N GLY A 130 -15.36 8.36 8.44
CA GLY A 130 -15.78 9.63 7.82
C GLY A 130 -16.31 10.73 8.75
N GLY A 131 -15.67 10.96 9.89
CA GLY A 131 -16.10 12.00 10.84
C GLY A 131 -15.94 13.44 10.36
N ASP A 132 -15.02 13.70 9.43
CA ASP A 132 -14.75 15.01 8.84
C ASP A 132 -14.38 14.89 7.36
N ALA A 133 -14.39 16.00 6.61
CA ALA A 133 -14.08 16.04 5.17
C ALA A 133 -12.68 15.50 4.78
N SER A 134 -11.81 15.20 5.76
CA SER A 134 -10.50 14.55 5.60
C SER A 134 -10.44 13.10 6.13
N GLY A 135 -11.55 12.52 6.60
CA GLY A 135 -11.58 11.22 7.26
C GLY A 135 -11.50 10.04 6.30
N SER A 136 -10.28 9.58 5.99
CA SER A 136 -10.05 8.35 5.24
C SER A 136 -10.27 7.12 6.13
N ALA A 137 -11.02 6.13 5.62
CA ALA A 137 -11.38 4.90 6.34
C ALA A 137 -10.25 3.84 6.38
N ASN A 138 -8.98 4.27 6.30
CA ASN A 138 -7.81 3.40 6.17
C ASN A 138 -6.86 3.50 7.38
N ALA A 139 -7.41 3.74 8.58
CA ALA A 139 -6.66 3.90 9.82
C ALA A 139 -5.60 5.03 9.80
N GLY A 140 -5.73 5.99 8.88
CA GLY A 140 -4.84 7.16 8.79
C GLY A 140 -3.49 6.91 8.12
N TYR A 141 -3.24 5.69 7.64
CA TYR A 141 -1.94 5.28 7.11
C TYR A 141 -1.55 5.96 5.78
N VAL A 142 -2.51 6.10 4.86
CA VAL A 142 -2.32 6.89 3.61
C VAL A 142 -3.33 8.03 3.59
N THR A 143 -2.87 9.25 3.42
CA THR A 143 -3.76 10.40 3.23
C THR A 143 -3.54 10.98 1.85
N VAL A 144 -4.63 11.28 1.13
CA VAL A 144 -4.59 12.04 -0.12
C VAL A 144 -5.29 13.37 0.11
N GLU A 145 -4.50 14.43 0.29
CA GLU A 145 -5.01 15.77 0.54
C GLU A 145 -5.20 16.53 -0.77
N TYR A 146 -6.44 16.84 -1.10
CA TYR A 146 -6.76 17.79 -2.14
C TYR A 146 -6.87 19.16 -1.48
N ASN A 147 -5.79 19.93 -1.51
CA ASN A 147 -5.83 21.34 -1.13
C ASN A 147 -6.78 22.05 -2.12
N ASN A 148 -8.04 22.19 -1.74
CA ASN A 148 -9.04 22.88 -2.54
C ASN A 148 -8.77 24.40 -2.43
N PRO A 149 -8.30 25.08 -3.50
CA PRO A 149 -8.11 26.53 -3.47
C PRO A 149 -9.44 27.30 -3.31
#